data_AF-A0A971BKD7-F1
#
_entry.id   AF-A0A971BKD7-F1
#
_cell.length_a   1.000
_cell.length_b   1.000
_cell.length_c   1.000
_cell.angle_alpha   90.00
_cell.angle_beta   90.00
_cell.angle_gamma   90.00
#
_symmetry.space_group_name_H-M   'P 1'
#
loop_
_entity.id
_entity.type
_entity.pdbx_description
1 polymer ?
#
loop_
_entity_poly.entity_id
_entity_poly.type
_entity_poly.pdbx_seq_one_letter_code
_entity_poly.pdbx_strand_id
1 'polypeptide(L)'
;MEVSVVWKKIEEISNRFFHSDLFILIMALLSVIGWVISVWADGAWVYFLFIMIIMTIFMLCTCKDSTPIFALMFFMLPTANIKEQEQFSNYTWLIYPCIVLVLSLVFNLVRFKPNFKEVLEPGKMRKTTFSMFLILIPMILGGLFKWWRNWTWMLIYAALFIVLSFAFIYFLAVWKDRQIQDSRKLFKTLMKMMVLAGLVVSIQIVVFYINLGSLSAITTCIQDKGLNLGWGSPNPVAATLILFMPANFYFIISKNKYTFLFILKTAFEFMLMVSASSRGALLFSTIGMIILSVYIFIKSENKL
;
A
#
# COMPACT_ATOMS: atom_id res chain seq x y z
N MET A 1 12.67 31.22 -22.19
CA MET A 1 11.53 31.72 -21.39
C MET A 1 10.28 30.84 -21.55
N GLU A 2 10.03 30.26 -22.73
CA GLU A 2 8.88 29.35 -22.96
C GLU A 2 8.98 28.00 -22.24
N VAL A 3 10.18 27.39 -22.20
CA VAL A 3 10.40 26.10 -21.52
C VAL A 3 10.04 26.14 -20.03
N SER A 4 10.33 27.25 -19.33
CA SER A 4 9.98 27.41 -17.91
C SER A 4 8.47 27.58 -17.67
N VAL A 5 7.73 28.10 -18.65
CA VAL A 5 6.27 28.28 -18.54
C VAL A 5 5.57 26.93 -18.76
N VAL A 6 6.00 26.16 -19.77
CA VAL A 6 5.48 24.82 -20.04
C VAL A 6 5.71 23.90 -18.84
N TRP A 7 6.90 23.93 -18.25
CA TRP A 7 7.21 23.11 -17.07
C TRP A 7 6.35 23.44 -15.85
N LYS A 8 6.12 24.72 -15.57
CA LYS A 8 5.23 25.13 -14.47
C LYS A 8 3.80 24.63 -14.68
N LYS A 9 3.30 24.71 -15.92
CA LYS A 9 1.96 24.22 -16.26
C LYS A 9 1.84 22.70 -16.08
N ILE A 10 2.87 21.94 -16.50
CA ILE A 10 2.93 20.49 -16.28
C ILE A 10 2.95 20.16 -14.78
N GLU A 11 3.74 20.88 -13.99
CA GLU A 11 3.81 20.70 -12.53
C GLU A 11 2.45 20.96 -11.86
N GLU A 12 1.74 22.02 -12.23
CA GLU A 12 0.41 22.33 -11.68
C GLU A 12 -0.65 21.28 -12.02
N ILE A 13 -0.66 20.79 -13.26
CA ILE A 13 -1.61 19.77 -13.72
C ILE A 13 -1.30 18.44 -13.03
N SER A 14 -0.03 18.04 -13.02
CA SER A 14 0.43 16.80 -12.39
C SER A 14 0.13 16.81 -10.90
N ASN A 15 0.43 17.92 -10.21
CA ASN A 15 0.17 18.06 -8.79
C ASN A 15 -1.33 17.95 -8.46
N ARG A 16 -2.20 18.56 -9.28
CA ARG A 16 -3.66 18.40 -9.15
C ARG A 16 -4.12 16.96 -9.36
N PHE A 17 -3.60 16.28 -10.38
CA PHE A 17 -3.96 14.91 -10.69
C PHE A 17 -3.51 13.94 -9.61
N PHE A 18 -2.23 13.93 -9.25
CA PHE A 18 -1.67 12.96 -8.30
C PHE A 18 -2.21 13.10 -6.86
N HIS A 19 -2.64 14.30 -6.47
CA HIS A 19 -3.26 14.54 -5.15
C HIS A 19 -4.79 14.40 -5.17
N SER A 20 -5.38 14.04 -6.31
CA SER A 20 -6.82 13.84 -6.43
C SER A 20 -7.25 12.46 -5.91
N ASP A 21 -8.50 12.37 -5.46
CA ASP A 21 -9.12 11.09 -5.12
C ASP A 21 -9.23 10.16 -6.34
N LEU A 22 -9.29 10.73 -7.55
CA LEU A 22 -9.32 10.01 -8.82
C LEU A 22 -8.03 9.21 -9.04
N PHE A 23 -6.86 9.77 -8.73
CA PHE A 23 -5.60 9.05 -8.87
C PHE A 23 -5.55 7.81 -7.95
N ILE A 24 -6.01 7.95 -6.71
CA ILE A 24 -6.07 6.81 -5.77
C ILE A 24 -7.00 5.72 -6.30
N LEU A 25 -8.16 6.11 -6.85
CA LEU A 25 -9.09 5.18 -7.47
C LEU A 25 -8.49 4.48 -8.70
N ILE A 26 -7.78 5.21 -9.57
CA ILE A 26 -7.09 4.64 -10.73
C ILE A 26 -6.06 3.60 -10.27
N MET A 27 -5.26 3.91 -9.25
CA MET A 27 -4.27 2.97 -8.72
C MET A 27 -4.92 1.71 -8.13
N ALA A 28 -6.04 1.86 -7.42
CA ALA A 28 -6.82 0.73 -6.91
C ALA A 28 -7.40 -0.13 -8.05
N LEU A 29 -7.94 0.51 -9.09
CA LEU A 29 -8.49 -0.19 -10.26
C LEU A 29 -7.41 -0.92 -11.04
N LEU A 30 -6.26 -0.30 -11.32
CA LEU A 30 -5.12 -0.96 -11.96
C LEU A 30 -4.69 -2.20 -11.18
N SER A 31 -4.70 -2.11 -9.85
CA SER A 31 -4.34 -3.22 -8.98
C SER A 31 -5.33 -4.38 -9.05
N VAL A 32 -6.64 -4.10 -8.92
CA VAL A 32 -7.68 -5.13 -9.02
C VAL A 32 -7.71 -5.74 -10.41
N ILE A 33 -7.73 -4.91 -11.46
CA ILE A 33 -7.82 -5.38 -12.85
C ILE A 33 -6.58 -6.19 -13.20
N GLY A 34 -5.39 -5.71 -12.86
CA GLY A 34 -4.15 -6.43 -13.13
C GLY A 34 -4.10 -7.79 -12.44
N TRP A 35 -4.54 -7.85 -11.18
CA TRP A 35 -4.62 -9.10 -10.45
C TRP A 35 -5.72 -10.03 -11.01
N VAL A 36 -6.92 -9.53 -11.28
CA VAL A 36 -8.05 -10.34 -11.80
C VAL A 36 -7.73 -10.90 -13.18
N ILE A 37 -7.20 -10.08 -14.10
CA ILE A 37 -6.80 -10.55 -15.43
C ILE A 37 -5.72 -11.63 -15.32
N SER A 38 -4.81 -11.52 -14.35
CA SER A 38 -3.78 -12.54 -14.14
C SER A 38 -4.30 -13.90 -13.64
N VAL A 39 -5.56 -13.97 -13.22
CA VAL A 39 -6.22 -15.27 -12.98
C VAL A 39 -6.40 -16.03 -14.30
N TRP A 40 -6.70 -15.32 -15.40
CA TRP A 40 -6.98 -15.90 -16.72
C TRP A 40 -5.80 -15.84 -17.70
N ALA A 41 -4.94 -14.83 -17.58
CA ALA A 41 -3.77 -14.61 -18.41
C ALA A 41 -2.52 -14.47 -17.54
N ASP A 42 -1.80 -15.58 -17.36
CA ASP A 42 -0.60 -15.60 -16.51
C ASP A 42 0.41 -14.53 -16.96
N GLY A 43 0.96 -13.80 -15.98
CA GLY A 43 1.90 -12.71 -16.22
C GLY A 43 1.28 -11.35 -16.58
N ALA A 44 -0.03 -11.26 -16.81
CA ALA A 44 -0.67 -9.98 -17.17
C ALA A 44 -0.46 -8.90 -16.10
N TRP A 45 -0.40 -9.28 -14.83
CA TRP A 45 -0.18 -8.38 -13.70
C TRP A 45 1.11 -7.55 -13.82
N VAL A 46 2.13 -8.05 -14.54
CA VAL A 46 3.41 -7.37 -14.75
C VAL A 46 3.23 -6.06 -15.53
N TYR A 47 2.34 -6.04 -16.53
CA TYR A 47 2.09 -4.84 -17.33
C TYR A 47 1.41 -3.74 -16.49
N PHE A 48 0.49 -4.13 -15.61
CA PHE A 48 -0.16 -3.19 -14.69
C PHE A 48 0.83 -2.64 -13.66
N LEU A 49 1.70 -3.49 -13.13
CA LEU A 49 2.81 -3.08 -12.27
C LEU A 49 3.72 -2.06 -12.97
N PHE A 50 4.06 -2.32 -14.23
CA PHE A 50 4.91 -1.46 -15.05
C PHE A 50 4.27 -0.07 -15.26
N ILE A 51 2.96 -0.03 -15.56
CA ILE A 51 2.19 1.23 -15.66
C ILE A 51 2.26 2.01 -14.34
N MET A 52 2.06 1.35 -13.20
CA MET A 52 2.14 1.98 -11.88
C MET A 52 3.54 2.53 -11.57
N ILE A 53 4.59 1.82 -11.98
CA ILE A 53 5.98 2.29 -11.85
C ILE A 53 6.22 3.53 -12.72
N ILE A 54 5.76 3.54 -13.97
CA ILE A 54 5.86 4.72 -14.86
C ILE A 54 5.13 5.93 -14.27
N MET A 55 3.90 5.73 -13.77
CA MET A 55 3.15 6.82 -13.11
C MET A 55 3.93 7.38 -11.91
N THR A 56 4.59 6.51 -11.15
CA THR A 56 5.42 6.92 -10.00
C THR A 56 6.68 7.66 -10.43
N ILE A 57 7.36 7.20 -11.49
CA ILE A 57 8.50 7.89 -12.12
C ILE A 57 8.11 9.30 -12.54
N PHE A 58 7.00 9.43 -13.27
CA PHE A 58 6.52 10.72 -13.74
C PHE A 58 6.18 11.66 -12.59
N MET A 59 5.54 11.13 -11.54
CA MET A 59 5.21 11.86 -10.33
C MET A 59 6.47 12.34 -9.59
N LEU A 60 7.48 11.48 -9.41
CA LEU A 60 8.77 11.85 -8.82
C LEU A 60 9.49 12.95 -9.62
N CYS A 61 9.36 12.97 -10.94
CA CYS A 61 9.99 14.01 -11.76
C CYS A 61 9.24 15.36 -11.72
N THR A 62 7.94 15.35 -11.44
CA THR A 62 7.06 16.52 -11.60
C THR A 62 6.56 17.11 -10.29
N CYS A 63 6.42 16.33 -9.21
CA CYS A 63 5.81 16.77 -7.95
C CYS A 63 6.85 16.93 -6.83
N LYS A 64 6.77 18.05 -6.10
CA LYS A 64 7.55 18.28 -4.88
C LYS A 64 7.10 17.38 -3.72
N ASP A 65 5.81 17.11 -3.62
CA ASP A 65 5.21 16.24 -2.60
C ASP A 65 5.25 14.78 -3.06
N SER A 66 5.86 13.92 -2.25
CA SER A 66 5.97 12.48 -2.50
C SER A 66 4.77 11.67 -1.97
N THR A 67 3.76 12.30 -1.37
CA THR A 67 2.58 11.64 -0.81
C THR A 67 1.95 10.61 -1.76
N PRO A 68 1.70 10.93 -3.05
CA PRO A 68 1.12 9.96 -3.98
C PRO A 68 1.91 8.65 -4.15
N ILE A 69 3.21 8.60 -3.78
CA ILE A 69 4.01 7.36 -3.81
C ILE A 69 3.47 6.30 -2.83
N PHE A 70 2.77 6.72 -1.77
CA PHE A 70 2.07 5.76 -0.91
C PHE A 70 1.01 4.94 -1.64
N ALA A 71 0.45 5.46 -2.74
CA ALA A 71 -0.42 4.66 -3.60
C ALA A 71 0.36 3.48 -4.20
N LEU A 72 1.59 3.69 -4.68
CA LEU A 72 2.44 2.57 -5.11
C LEU A 72 2.66 1.60 -3.95
N MET A 73 3.00 2.08 -2.75
CA MET A 73 3.20 1.22 -1.58
C MET A 73 2.01 0.32 -1.28
N PHE A 74 0.80 0.88 -1.28
CA PHE A 74 -0.41 0.16 -0.88
C PHE A 74 -1.01 -0.73 -1.98
N PHE A 75 -0.83 -0.37 -3.25
CA PHE A 75 -1.44 -1.07 -4.38
C PHE A 75 -0.47 -1.97 -5.15
N MET A 76 0.85 -1.81 -5.00
CA MET A 76 1.82 -2.63 -5.73
C MET A 76 1.75 -4.11 -5.33
N LEU A 77 1.75 -4.39 -4.02
CA LEU A 77 1.70 -5.77 -3.52
C LEU A 77 0.41 -6.49 -3.95
N PRO A 78 -0.79 -5.88 -3.80
CA PRO A 78 -2.01 -6.49 -4.32
C PRO A 78 -2.03 -6.68 -5.84
N THR A 79 -1.29 -5.91 -6.61
CA THR A 79 -1.23 -6.11 -8.06
C THR A 79 -0.52 -7.41 -8.42
N ALA A 80 0.44 -7.88 -7.62
CA ALA A 80 1.24 -9.05 -7.95
C ALA A 80 0.47 -10.37 -7.78
N ASN A 81 0.58 -11.24 -8.80
CA ASN A 81 0.04 -12.62 -8.76
C ASN A 81 1.15 -13.62 -9.15
N ILE A 82 1.96 -13.94 -8.16
CA ILE A 82 3.11 -14.83 -8.21
C ILE A 82 2.67 -16.21 -7.75
N LYS A 83 2.30 -17.07 -8.70
CA LYS A 83 1.92 -18.46 -8.41
C LYS A 83 3.17 -19.33 -8.19
N GLU A 84 4.20 -19.15 -9.01
CA GLU A 84 5.44 -19.92 -8.98
C GLU A 84 6.69 -19.03 -9.10
N GLN A 85 7.78 -19.42 -8.44
CA GLN A 85 9.03 -18.64 -8.44
C GLN A 85 9.76 -18.65 -9.79
N GLU A 86 9.56 -19.69 -10.60
CA GLU A 86 10.25 -19.87 -11.88
C GLU A 86 9.74 -18.94 -12.98
N GLN A 87 8.48 -18.49 -12.92
CA GLN A 87 7.86 -17.59 -13.90
C GLN A 87 8.55 -16.22 -13.98
N PHE A 88 9.37 -15.85 -12.99
CA PHE A 88 9.98 -14.53 -12.90
C PHE A 88 11.31 -14.34 -13.60
N SER A 89 12.02 -15.43 -13.91
CA SER A 89 13.18 -15.32 -14.78
C SER A 89 12.79 -14.64 -16.11
N ASN A 90 11.55 -14.88 -16.56
CA ASN A 90 10.96 -14.25 -17.75
C ASN A 90 10.66 -12.75 -17.58
N TYR A 91 10.67 -12.23 -16.35
CA TYR A 91 10.39 -10.82 -16.03
C TYR A 91 11.62 -10.07 -15.51
N THR A 92 12.83 -10.61 -15.72
CA THR A 92 14.10 -9.96 -15.33
C THR A 92 14.24 -8.53 -15.88
N TRP A 93 13.60 -8.24 -17.02
CA TRP A 93 13.56 -6.91 -17.63
C TRP A 93 12.91 -5.84 -16.72
N LEU A 94 12.14 -6.22 -15.70
CA LEU A 94 11.61 -5.28 -14.69
C LEU A 94 12.71 -4.56 -13.88
N ILE A 95 13.96 -5.03 -13.93
CA ILE A 95 15.07 -4.31 -13.31
C ILE A 95 15.30 -2.93 -13.94
N TYR A 96 15.07 -2.77 -15.24
CA TYR A 96 15.26 -1.50 -15.95
C TYR A 96 14.33 -0.38 -15.44
N PRO A 97 13.00 -0.56 -15.39
CA PRO A 97 12.13 0.47 -14.80
C PRO A 97 12.39 0.68 -13.31
N CYS A 98 12.85 -0.33 -12.56
CA CYS A 98 13.27 -0.14 -11.16
C CYS A 98 14.51 0.78 -11.05
N ILE A 99 15.49 0.64 -11.94
CA ILE A 99 16.66 1.53 -11.99
C ILE A 99 16.20 2.97 -12.30
N VAL A 100 15.31 3.15 -13.29
CA VAL A 100 14.77 4.47 -13.62
C VAL A 100 14.01 5.07 -12.45
N LEU A 101 13.24 4.26 -11.71
CA LEU A 101 12.54 4.70 -10.50
C LEU A 101 13.51 5.21 -9.42
N VAL A 102 14.62 4.52 -9.19
CA VAL A 102 15.68 4.98 -8.29
C VAL A 102 16.32 6.28 -8.79
N LEU A 103 16.59 6.40 -10.09
CA LEU A 103 17.13 7.62 -10.68
C LEU A 103 16.16 8.80 -10.56
N SER A 104 14.85 8.58 -10.75
CA SER A 104 13.81 9.60 -10.56
C SER A 104 13.73 10.08 -9.11
N LEU A 105 13.96 9.19 -8.15
CA LEU A 105 14.05 9.54 -6.74
C LEU A 105 15.26 10.44 -6.46
N VAL A 106 16.43 10.08 -6.99
CA VAL A 106 17.65 10.90 -6.89
C VAL A 106 17.45 12.27 -7.56
N PHE A 107 16.81 12.30 -8.73
CA PHE A 107 16.46 13.54 -9.42
C PHE A 107 15.53 14.42 -8.56
N ASN A 108 14.49 13.84 -7.97
CA ASN A 108 13.57 14.54 -7.09
C ASN A 108 14.31 15.19 -5.90
N LEU A 109 15.22 14.44 -5.26
CA LEU A 109 16.05 14.94 -4.17
C LEU A 109 16.91 16.15 -4.56
N VAL A 110 17.62 16.03 -5.68
CA VAL A 110 18.53 17.08 -6.16
C VAL A 110 17.76 18.35 -6.52
N ARG A 111 16.57 18.18 -7.11
CA ARG A 111 15.71 19.30 -7.53
C ARG A 111 15.04 20.00 -6.35
N PHE A 112 14.39 19.26 -5.46
CA PHE A 112 13.56 19.83 -4.41
C PHE A 112 14.27 20.05 -3.08
N LYS A 113 15.49 19.52 -2.91
CA LYS A 113 16.40 19.76 -1.78
C LYS A 113 15.70 19.73 -0.42
N PRO A 114 15.07 18.61 -0.04
CA PRO A 114 14.39 18.46 1.24
C PRO A 114 15.37 18.67 2.42
N ASN A 115 14.86 19.22 3.53
CA ASN A 115 15.67 19.40 4.73
C ASN A 115 15.59 18.16 5.64
N PHE A 116 16.67 17.37 5.70
CA PHE A 116 16.73 16.15 6.50
C PHE A 116 17.30 16.32 7.92
N LYS A 117 17.84 17.49 8.27
CA LYS A 117 18.59 17.69 9.54
C LYS A 117 17.80 17.25 10.76
N GLU A 118 16.52 17.62 10.83
CA GLU A 118 15.70 17.33 12.02
C GLU A 118 15.07 15.94 12.03
N VAL A 119 15.03 15.24 10.89
CA VAL A 119 14.58 13.84 10.82
C VAL A 119 15.68 12.92 11.34
N LEU A 120 16.95 13.27 11.13
CA LEU A 120 18.12 12.49 11.51
C LEU A 120 18.64 12.80 12.93
N GLU A 121 18.12 13.84 13.59
CA GLU A 121 18.48 14.20 14.97
C GLU A 121 17.85 13.20 15.99
N PRO A 122 18.65 12.39 16.70
CA PRO A 122 18.15 11.30 17.56
C PRO A 122 17.23 11.74 18.72
N GLY A 123 17.26 13.03 19.10
CA GLY A 123 16.45 13.59 20.19
C GLY A 123 15.13 14.25 19.76
N LYS A 124 14.90 14.48 18.46
CA LYS A 124 13.71 15.17 17.94
C LYS A 124 12.77 14.28 17.11
N MET A 125 13.11 13.01 16.96
CA MET A 125 12.23 12.05 16.29
C MET A 125 10.92 11.90 17.07
N ARG A 126 9.79 12.26 16.44
CA ARG A 126 8.46 12.02 17.02
C ARG A 126 8.22 10.51 17.17
N LYS A 127 7.44 10.13 18.19
CA LYS A 127 7.02 8.73 18.44
C LYS A 127 6.47 8.06 17.17
N THR A 128 5.74 8.79 16.33
CA THR A 128 5.20 8.31 15.05
C THR A 128 6.28 7.92 14.05
N THR A 129 7.31 8.77 13.88
CA THR A 129 8.46 8.49 13.00
C THR A 129 9.21 7.25 13.46
N PHE A 130 9.41 7.09 14.77
CA PHE A 130 10.05 5.92 15.35
C PHE A 130 9.24 4.64 15.15
N SER A 131 7.93 4.67 15.43
CA SER A 131 7.03 3.52 15.16
C SER A 131 7.03 3.12 13.69
N MET A 132 7.17 4.09 12.78
CA MET A 132 7.22 3.83 11.36
C MET A 132 8.57 3.22 10.90
N PHE A 133 9.71 3.68 11.45
CA PHE A 133 11.01 3.02 11.25
C PHE A 133 10.99 1.57 11.73
N LEU A 134 10.36 1.32 12.88
CA LEU A 134 10.20 -0.03 13.42
C LEU A 134 9.33 -0.95 12.55
N ILE A 135 8.42 -0.41 11.73
CA ILE A 135 7.64 -1.19 10.75
C ILE A 135 8.48 -1.53 9.52
N LEU A 136 9.36 -0.62 9.08
CA LEU A 136 10.22 -0.85 7.92
C LEU A 136 11.23 -2.00 8.15
N ILE A 137 11.78 -2.13 9.35
CA ILE A 137 12.76 -3.17 9.70
C ILE A 137 12.25 -4.60 9.42
N PRO A 138 11.11 -5.08 9.97
CA PRO A 138 10.60 -6.41 9.68
C PRO A 138 10.13 -6.56 8.24
N MET A 139 9.69 -5.50 7.56
CA MET A 139 9.35 -5.55 6.13
C MET A 139 10.59 -5.79 5.25
N ILE A 140 11.73 -5.18 5.58
CA ILE A 140 13.01 -5.39 4.88
C ILE A 140 13.57 -6.77 5.22
N LEU A 141 13.57 -7.17 6.50
CA LEU A 141 14.15 -8.44 6.94
C LEU A 141 13.31 -9.66 6.55
N GLY A 142 11.99 -9.50 6.40
CA GLY A 142 11.02 -10.58 6.15
C GLY A 142 11.17 -11.36 4.85
N GLY A 143 12.16 -11.03 4.00
CA GLY A 143 12.41 -11.73 2.74
C GLY A 143 13.89 -11.96 2.39
N LEU A 144 14.83 -11.40 3.15
CA LEU A 144 16.27 -11.40 2.79
C LEU A 144 16.98 -12.73 3.08
N PHE A 145 16.50 -13.54 4.03
CA PHE A 145 17.22 -14.73 4.52
C PHE A 145 16.69 -16.07 4.00
N LYS A 146 15.92 -16.08 2.90
CA LYS A 146 15.55 -17.35 2.24
C LYS A 146 16.63 -17.73 1.22
N TRP A 147 17.56 -18.57 1.64
CA TRP A 147 18.77 -19.05 0.94
C TRP A 147 18.57 -19.74 -0.43
N TRP A 148 17.33 -19.94 -0.88
CA TRP A 148 16.98 -20.70 -2.09
C TRP A 148 16.47 -19.82 -3.24
N ARG A 149 16.65 -18.49 -3.16
CA ARG A 149 15.99 -17.52 -4.05
C ARG A 149 16.97 -16.92 -5.07
N ASN A 150 16.55 -16.90 -6.33
CA ASN A 150 17.32 -16.35 -7.45
C ASN A 150 17.66 -14.85 -7.20
N TRP A 151 18.95 -14.48 -7.31
CA TRP A 151 19.52 -13.17 -6.91
C TRP A 151 18.81 -11.96 -7.52
N THR A 152 18.34 -12.08 -8.77
CA THR A 152 17.60 -11.03 -9.47
C THR A 152 16.37 -10.58 -8.68
N TRP A 153 15.73 -11.51 -7.97
CA TRP A 153 14.58 -11.21 -7.12
C TRP A 153 14.93 -10.40 -5.89
N MET A 154 16.01 -10.77 -5.20
CA MET A 154 16.46 -9.98 -4.05
C MET A 154 16.74 -8.55 -4.48
N LEU A 155 17.32 -8.34 -5.67
CA LEU A 155 17.61 -7.01 -6.19
C LEU A 155 16.35 -6.21 -6.53
N ILE A 156 15.35 -6.81 -7.20
CA ILE A 156 14.09 -6.11 -7.52
C ILE A 156 13.34 -5.75 -6.24
N TYR A 157 13.18 -6.70 -5.31
CA TYR A 157 12.51 -6.41 -4.04
C TYR A 157 13.30 -5.40 -3.21
N ALA A 158 14.62 -5.53 -3.11
CA ALA A 158 15.46 -4.57 -2.40
C ALA A 158 15.34 -3.17 -3.02
N ALA A 159 15.39 -3.05 -4.35
CA ALA A 159 15.22 -1.77 -5.04
C ALA A 159 13.87 -1.12 -4.72
N LEU A 160 12.78 -1.89 -4.80
CA LEU A 160 11.44 -1.40 -4.48
C LEU A 160 11.31 -1.02 -3.00
N PHE A 161 11.84 -1.84 -2.09
CA PHE A 161 11.86 -1.53 -0.67
C PHE A 161 12.71 -0.30 -0.35
N ILE A 162 13.86 -0.11 -1.01
CA ILE A 162 14.71 1.07 -0.85
C ILE A 162 13.96 2.31 -1.33
N VAL A 163 13.36 2.26 -2.52
CA VAL A 163 12.56 3.38 -3.06
C VAL A 163 11.40 3.72 -2.12
N LEU A 164 10.67 2.73 -1.64
CA LEU A 164 9.55 2.93 -0.71
C LEU A 164 10.01 3.50 0.62
N SER A 165 11.05 2.93 1.23
CA SER A 165 11.62 3.40 2.50
C SER A 165 12.16 4.81 2.39
N PHE A 166 12.76 5.14 1.25
CA PHE A 166 13.34 6.45 1.02
C PHE A 166 12.28 7.50 0.67
N ALA A 167 11.29 7.16 -0.16
CA ALA A 167 10.12 7.99 -0.41
C ALA A 167 9.35 8.29 0.90
N PHE A 168 9.32 7.32 1.80
CA PHE A 168 8.75 7.43 3.14
C PHE A 168 9.54 8.39 4.06
N ILE A 169 10.87 8.28 4.09
CA ILE A 169 11.73 9.20 4.85
C ILE A 169 11.64 10.63 4.29
N TYR A 170 11.63 10.77 2.97
CA TYR A 170 11.44 12.05 2.29
C TYR A 170 10.08 12.65 2.64
N PHE A 171 9.01 11.85 2.62
CA PHE A 171 7.70 12.27 3.06
C PHE A 171 7.74 12.85 4.47
N LEU A 172 8.38 12.16 5.43
CA LEU A 172 8.51 12.65 6.80
C LEU A 172 9.29 13.95 6.91
N ALA A 173 10.31 14.14 6.07
CA ALA A 173 11.07 15.38 6.00
C ALA A 173 10.21 16.55 5.49
N VAL A 174 9.45 16.33 4.41
CA VAL A 174 8.57 17.36 3.81
C VAL A 174 7.30 17.60 4.63
N TRP A 175 6.81 16.60 5.34
CA TRP A 175 5.64 16.68 6.22
C TRP A 175 5.78 17.76 7.30
N LYS A 176 6.99 17.88 7.86
CA LYS A 176 7.24 18.75 9.01
C LYS A 176 7.22 20.24 8.65
N ASP A 177 7.54 20.59 7.41
CA ASP A 177 7.48 21.95 6.88
C ASP A 177 6.05 22.42 6.56
N ARG A 178 5.04 21.55 6.72
CA ARG A 178 3.64 21.87 6.38
C ARG A 178 2.87 22.47 7.55
N GLN A 179 1.99 23.42 7.21
CA GLN A 179 1.00 23.93 8.14
C GLN A 179 0.08 22.79 8.64
N ILE A 180 -0.51 23.00 9.82
CA ILE A 180 -1.37 22.01 10.52
C ILE A 180 -2.56 21.57 9.64
N GLN A 181 -3.10 22.47 8.81
CA GLN A 181 -4.23 22.15 7.91
C GLN A 181 -3.84 21.18 6.79
N ASP A 182 -2.68 21.37 6.16
CA ASP A 182 -2.15 20.45 5.14
C ASP A 182 -1.82 19.08 5.73
N SER A 183 -1.40 19.06 6.99
CA SER A 183 -1.16 17.82 7.72
C SER A 183 -2.45 16.99 7.87
N ARG A 184 -3.57 17.60 8.25
CA ARG A 184 -4.85 16.85 8.36
C ARG A 184 -5.33 16.31 7.02
N LYS A 185 -5.19 17.10 5.94
CA LYS A 185 -5.61 16.71 4.59
C LYS A 185 -4.90 15.45 4.12
N LEU A 186 -3.59 15.41 4.32
CA LEU A 186 -2.73 14.30 3.94
C LEU A 186 -2.94 13.06 4.83
N PHE A 187 -3.09 13.22 6.14
CA PHE A 187 -3.49 12.09 6.99
C PHE A 187 -4.81 11.46 6.48
N LYS A 188 -5.80 12.29 6.14
CA LYS A 188 -7.06 11.83 5.52
C LYS A 188 -6.82 11.13 4.18
N THR A 189 -5.90 11.62 3.34
CA THR A 189 -5.51 10.96 2.08
C THR A 189 -4.91 9.58 2.32
N LEU A 190 -4.00 9.43 3.28
CA LEU A 190 -3.42 8.13 3.64
C LEU A 190 -4.48 7.16 4.14
N MET A 191 -5.40 7.63 4.99
CA MET A 191 -6.52 6.81 5.45
C MET A 191 -7.41 6.36 4.28
N LYS A 192 -7.69 7.24 3.30
CA LYS A 192 -8.44 6.86 2.09
C LYS A 192 -7.71 5.77 1.29
N MET A 193 -6.39 5.90 1.10
CA MET A 193 -5.59 4.91 0.39
C MET A 193 -5.64 3.55 1.10
N MET A 194 -5.50 3.52 2.43
CA MET A 194 -5.58 2.30 3.23
C MET A 194 -6.97 1.64 3.16
N VAL A 195 -8.05 2.44 3.23
CA VAL A 195 -9.43 1.92 3.05
C VAL A 195 -9.59 1.26 1.68
N LEU A 196 -9.16 1.93 0.62
CA LEU A 196 -9.26 1.40 -0.74
C LEU A 196 -8.37 0.17 -0.93
N ALA A 197 -7.15 0.16 -0.41
CA ALA A 197 -6.26 -0.99 -0.47
C ALA A 197 -6.84 -2.21 0.28
N GLY A 198 -7.46 -2.00 1.45
CA GLY A 198 -8.19 -3.06 2.15
C GLY A 198 -9.36 -3.60 1.33
N LEU A 199 -10.09 -2.73 0.63
CA LEU A 199 -11.15 -3.13 -0.30
C LEU A 199 -10.60 -3.94 -1.49
N VAL A 200 -9.47 -3.53 -2.08
CA VAL A 200 -8.78 -4.28 -3.15
C VAL A 200 -8.47 -5.69 -2.69
N VAL A 201 -7.81 -5.85 -1.55
CA VAL A 201 -7.47 -7.17 -0.99
C VAL A 201 -8.74 -7.98 -0.71
N SER A 202 -9.78 -7.35 -0.19
CA SER A 202 -11.07 -8.01 0.05
C SER A 202 -11.70 -8.56 -1.22
N ILE A 203 -11.69 -7.76 -2.31
CA ILE A 203 -12.17 -8.18 -3.64
C ILE A 203 -11.37 -9.38 -4.15
N GLN A 204 -10.04 -9.37 -4.00
CA GLN A 204 -9.18 -10.48 -4.44
C GLN A 204 -9.52 -11.78 -3.72
N ILE A 205 -9.72 -11.74 -2.40
CA ILE A 205 -10.13 -12.91 -1.62
C ILE A 205 -11.50 -13.42 -2.09
N VAL A 206 -12.46 -12.53 -2.33
CA VAL A 206 -13.79 -12.89 -2.84
C VAL A 206 -13.70 -13.55 -4.21
N VAL A 207 -12.98 -12.93 -5.15
CA VAL A 207 -12.78 -13.47 -6.51
C VAL A 207 -12.07 -14.83 -6.45
N PHE A 208 -11.07 -14.99 -5.57
CA PHE A 208 -10.41 -16.27 -5.34
C PHE A 208 -11.41 -17.36 -4.90
N TYR A 209 -12.24 -17.10 -3.89
CA TYR A 209 -13.23 -18.08 -3.43
C TYR A 209 -14.33 -18.36 -4.45
N ILE A 210 -14.76 -17.36 -5.22
CA ILE A 210 -15.71 -17.56 -6.33
C ILE A 210 -15.13 -18.50 -7.39
N ASN A 211 -13.84 -18.36 -7.72
CA ASN A 211 -13.17 -19.19 -8.70
C ASN A 211 -12.99 -20.66 -8.28
N LEU A 212 -13.17 -21.00 -7.00
CA LEU A 212 -13.21 -22.41 -6.56
C LEU A 212 -14.48 -23.15 -7.01
N GLY A 213 -15.53 -22.42 -7.39
CA GLY A 213 -16.71 -22.95 -8.08
C GLY A 213 -17.70 -23.75 -7.22
N SER A 214 -17.36 -24.18 -6.00
CA SER A 214 -18.29 -24.92 -5.13
C SER A 214 -18.13 -24.57 -3.64
N LEU A 215 -19.24 -24.65 -2.89
CA LEU A 215 -19.25 -24.39 -1.45
C LEU A 215 -18.36 -25.38 -0.67
N SER A 216 -18.33 -26.65 -1.10
CA SER A 216 -17.45 -27.66 -0.50
C SER A 216 -15.98 -27.31 -0.72
N ALA A 217 -15.59 -26.90 -1.93
CA ALA A 217 -14.21 -26.48 -2.21
C ALA A 217 -13.82 -25.24 -1.39
N ILE A 218 -14.74 -24.29 -1.20
CA ILE A 218 -14.52 -23.13 -0.33
C ILE A 218 -14.29 -23.59 1.12
N THR A 219 -15.14 -24.45 1.67
CA THR A 219 -14.99 -24.93 3.06
C THR A 219 -13.69 -25.69 3.27
N THR A 220 -13.32 -26.57 2.34
CA THR A 220 -12.07 -27.32 2.37
C THR A 220 -10.88 -26.37 2.29
N CYS A 221 -10.90 -25.40 1.38
CA CYS A 221 -9.84 -24.41 1.25
C CYS A 221 -9.64 -23.57 2.53
N ILE A 222 -10.73 -23.20 3.22
CA ILE A 222 -10.66 -22.49 4.50
C ILE A 222 -10.06 -23.38 5.60
N GLN A 223 -10.45 -24.65 5.67
CA GLN A 223 -9.94 -25.62 6.65
C GLN A 223 -8.45 -25.92 6.43
N ASP A 224 -8.06 -26.14 5.18
CA ASP A 224 -6.70 -26.48 4.76
C ASP A 224 -5.79 -25.26 4.64
N LYS A 225 -6.33 -24.06 4.82
CA LYS A 225 -5.61 -22.78 4.71
C LYS A 225 -5.02 -22.56 3.32
N GLY A 226 -5.76 -22.98 2.29
CA GLY A 226 -5.36 -22.95 0.90
C GLY A 226 -5.44 -21.58 0.21
N LEU A 227 -5.65 -20.49 0.95
CA LEU A 227 -5.73 -19.15 0.37
C LEU A 227 -4.41 -18.78 -0.33
N ASN A 228 -4.46 -18.66 -1.65
CA ASN A 228 -3.31 -18.28 -2.46
C ASN A 228 -3.68 -17.18 -3.46
N LEU A 229 -3.39 -15.93 -3.10
CA LEU A 229 -3.58 -14.78 -3.99
C LEU A 229 -2.38 -14.52 -4.92
N GLY A 230 -1.39 -15.42 -4.96
CA GLY A 230 -0.13 -15.17 -5.66
C GLY A 230 0.78 -14.19 -4.91
N TRP A 231 0.63 -14.06 -3.59
CA TRP A 231 1.54 -13.25 -2.76
C TRP A 231 2.66 -14.09 -2.14
N GLY A 232 2.86 -15.31 -2.66
CA GLY A 232 3.80 -16.31 -2.14
C GLY A 232 3.39 -16.98 -0.82
N SER A 233 2.40 -16.43 -0.08
CA SER A 233 1.84 -17.00 1.15
C SER A 233 0.50 -16.33 1.50
N PRO A 234 -0.40 -16.99 2.26
CA PRO A 234 -1.58 -16.36 2.85
C PRO A 234 -1.26 -15.37 3.99
N ASN A 235 -0.11 -15.50 4.66
CA ASN A 235 0.21 -14.70 5.85
C ASN A 235 0.32 -13.18 5.56
N PRO A 236 0.99 -12.73 4.48
CA PRO A 236 1.01 -11.33 4.08
C PRO A 236 -0.39 -10.74 3.83
N VAL A 237 -1.34 -11.54 3.34
CA VAL A 237 -2.71 -11.09 3.08
C VAL A 237 -3.40 -10.70 4.39
N ALA A 238 -3.33 -11.58 5.40
CA ALA A 238 -3.89 -11.31 6.72
C ALA A 238 -3.22 -10.12 7.41
N ALA A 239 -1.89 -10.03 7.34
CA ALA A 239 -1.13 -8.90 7.92
C ALA A 239 -1.51 -7.57 7.27
N THR A 240 -1.74 -7.57 5.95
CA THR A 240 -2.11 -6.38 5.19
C THR A 240 -3.52 -5.90 5.53
N LEU A 241 -4.49 -6.81 5.69
CA LEU A 241 -5.83 -6.46 6.15
C LEU A 241 -5.79 -5.80 7.53
N ILE A 242 -5.03 -6.34 8.47
CA ILE A 242 -4.86 -5.76 9.81
C ILE A 242 -4.25 -4.36 9.76
N LEU A 243 -3.25 -4.17 8.89
CA LEU A 243 -2.62 -2.87 8.71
C LEU A 243 -3.63 -1.82 8.23
N PHE A 244 -4.58 -2.20 7.37
CA PHE A 244 -5.54 -1.29 6.74
C PHE A 244 -6.83 -1.07 7.52
N MET A 245 -7.28 -2.06 8.31
CA MET A 245 -8.51 -1.98 9.11
C MET A 245 -8.62 -0.72 9.99
N PRO A 246 -7.57 -0.24 10.70
CA PRO A 246 -7.65 0.98 11.50
C PRO A 246 -8.12 2.23 10.73
N ALA A 247 -7.89 2.28 9.41
CA ALA A 247 -8.35 3.40 8.59
C ALA A 247 -9.88 3.46 8.48
N ASN A 248 -10.58 2.31 8.54
CA ASN A 248 -12.04 2.31 8.61
C ASN A 248 -12.53 2.96 9.91
N PHE A 249 -11.90 2.62 11.04
CA PHE A 249 -12.22 3.18 12.37
C PHE A 249 -12.07 4.71 12.40
N TYR A 250 -11.05 5.25 11.72
CA TYR A 250 -10.90 6.70 11.55
C TYR A 250 -12.14 7.33 10.89
N PHE A 251 -12.64 6.74 9.80
CA PHE A 251 -13.81 7.27 9.11
C PHE A 251 -15.12 7.06 9.87
N ILE A 252 -15.23 6.00 10.68
CA ILE A 252 -16.35 5.76 11.59
C ILE A 252 -16.43 6.88 12.64
N ILE A 253 -15.32 7.24 13.27
CA ILE A 253 -15.26 8.28 14.31
C ILE A 253 -15.47 9.68 13.72
N SER A 254 -15.03 9.92 12.49
CA SER A 254 -15.08 11.24 11.84
C SER A 254 -16.48 11.74 11.42
N LYS A 255 -17.57 11.08 11.87
CA LYS A 255 -18.97 11.39 11.54
C LYS A 255 -19.23 11.53 10.04
N ASN A 256 -18.82 10.53 9.27
CA ASN A 256 -19.08 10.53 7.83
C ASN A 256 -20.53 10.03 7.55
N LYS A 257 -21.19 10.54 6.50
CA LYS A 257 -22.55 10.09 6.12
C LYS A 257 -22.62 8.57 5.88
N TYR A 258 -21.47 7.98 5.58
CA TYR A 258 -21.30 6.57 5.23
C TYR A 258 -20.74 5.72 6.39
N THR A 259 -20.83 6.17 7.65
CA THR A 259 -20.30 5.44 8.81
C THR A 259 -20.73 3.96 8.84
N PHE A 260 -22.01 3.67 8.54
CA PHE A 260 -22.51 2.30 8.48
C PHE A 260 -21.77 1.43 7.45
N LEU A 261 -21.42 1.96 6.29
CA LEU A 261 -20.65 1.23 5.26
C LEU A 261 -19.24 0.88 5.76
N PHE A 262 -18.60 1.75 6.55
CA PHE A 262 -17.29 1.47 7.13
C PHE A 262 -17.37 0.40 8.23
N ILE A 263 -18.46 0.36 9.00
CA ILE A 263 -18.70 -0.71 10.00
C ILE A 263 -18.86 -2.05 9.27
N LEU A 264 -19.71 -2.12 8.25
CA LEU A 264 -19.91 -3.32 7.45
C LEU A 264 -18.61 -3.79 6.79
N LYS A 265 -17.85 -2.87 6.18
CA LYS A 265 -16.55 -3.18 5.57
C LYS A 265 -15.57 -3.74 6.61
N THR A 266 -15.53 -3.17 7.81
CA THR A 266 -14.64 -3.65 8.88
C THR A 266 -15.02 -5.06 9.34
N ALA A 267 -16.32 -5.32 9.54
CA ALA A 267 -16.79 -6.66 9.88
C ALA A 267 -16.48 -7.67 8.77
N PHE A 268 -16.66 -7.26 7.51
CA PHE A 268 -16.35 -8.08 6.35
C PHE A 268 -14.84 -8.40 6.25
N GLU A 269 -13.97 -7.40 6.37
CA GLU A 269 -12.52 -7.59 6.39
C GLU A 269 -12.07 -8.50 7.53
N PHE A 270 -12.74 -8.42 8.70
CA PHE A 270 -12.48 -9.31 9.82
C PHE A 270 -12.80 -10.77 9.47
N MET A 271 -13.96 -11.02 8.86
CA MET A 271 -14.34 -12.37 8.40
C MET A 271 -13.36 -12.91 7.36
N LEU A 272 -12.94 -12.10 6.39
CA LEU A 272 -11.96 -12.51 5.37
C LEU A 272 -10.60 -12.84 5.99
N MET A 273 -10.17 -12.08 7.00
CA MET A 273 -8.94 -12.36 7.72
C MET A 273 -9.02 -13.67 8.54
N VAL A 274 -10.17 -14.01 9.13
CA VAL A 274 -10.39 -15.35 9.74
C VAL A 274 -10.15 -16.45 8.71
N SER A 275 -10.63 -16.26 7.47
CA SER A 275 -10.40 -17.21 6.38
C SER A 275 -8.92 -17.33 5.97
N ALA A 276 -8.11 -16.28 6.18
CA ALA A 276 -6.68 -16.28 5.87
C ALA A 276 -5.81 -17.00 6.95
N SER A 277 -6.40 -17.45 8.06
CA SER A 277 -5.85 -18.40 9.04
C SER A 277 -4.45 -18.09 9.63
N SER A 278 -4.05 -16.81 9.67
CA SER A 278 -2.85 -16.37 10.39
C SER A 278 -3.17 -16.18 11.87
N ARG A 279 -2.65 -17.07 12.73
CA ARG A 279 -2.93 -17.07 14.18
C ARG A 279 -2.48 -15.77 14.87
N GLY A 280 -1.31 -15.25 14.51
CA GLY A 280 -0.80 -13.99 15.04
C GLY A 280 -1.66 -12.82 14.61
N ALA A 281 -2.01 -12.77 13.31
CA ALA A 281 -2.91 -11.78 12.78
C ALA A 281 -4.25 -11.77 13.55
N LEU A 282 -4.89 -12.93 13.67
CA LEU A 282 -6.16 -13.09 14.38
C LEU A 282 -6.13 -12.64 15.85
N LEU A 283 -5.05 -12.94 16.56
CA LEU A 283 -4.90 -12.53 17.96
C LEU A 283 -4.79 -11.01 18.07
N PHE A 284 -3.88 -10.39 17.31
CA PHE A 284 -3.67 -8.93 17.36
C PHE A 284 -4.87 -8.16 16.83
N SER A 285 -5.53 -8.65 15.79
CA SER A 285 -6.74 -8.03 15.25
C SER A 285 -7.90 -8.12 16.22
N THR A 286 -8.08 -9.24 16.92
CA THR A 286 -9.20 -9.40 17.88
C THR A 286 -9.02 -8.46 19.07
N ILE A 287 -7.80 -8.42 19.64
CA ILE A 287 -7.46 -7.48 20.71
C ILE A 287 -7.62 -6.04 20.21
N GLY A 288 -7.09 -5.71 19.04
CA GLY A 288 -7.18 -4.40 18.42
C GLY A 288 -8.61 -3.97 18.15
N MET A 289 -9.45 -4.87 17.63
CA MET A 289 -10.88 -4.63 17.39
C MET A 289 -11.63 -4.32 18.68
N ILE A 290 -11.37 -5.06 19.77
CA ILE A 290 -11.99 -4.78 21.07
C ILE A 290 -11.58 -3.38 21.54
N ILE A 291 -10.28 -3.08 21.54
CA ILE A 291 -9.76 -1.77 21.99
C ILE A 291 -10.34 -0.64 21.14
N LEU A 292 -10.33 -0.78 19.81
CA LEU A 292 -10.83 0.25 18.89
C LEU A 292 -12.35 0.41 18.96
N SER A 293 -13.10 -0.67 19.22
CA SER A 293 -14.55 -0.61 19.42
C SER A 293 -14.91 0.08 20.73
N VAL A 294 -14.21 -0.23 21.82
CA VAL A 294 -14.34 0.50 23.10
C VAL A 294 -13.96 1.97 22.91
N TYR A 295 -12.90 2.26 22.17
CA TYR A 295 -12.50 3.63 21.86
C TYR A 295 -13.55 4.38 21.04
N ILE A 296 -14.15 3.74 20.01
CA ILE A 296 -15.31 4.30 19.29
C ILE A 296 -16.43 4.58 20.28
N PHE A 297 -16.79 3.63 21.14
CA PHE A 297 -17.90 3.79 22.06
C PHE A 297 -17.70 4.97 23.03
N ILE A 298 -16.48 5.15 23.54
CA ILE A 298 -16.13 6.26 24.45
C ILE A 298 -16.11 7.61 23.72
N LYS A 299 -15.58 7.64 22.49
CA LYS A 299 -15.31 8.90 21.76
C LYS A 299 -16.40 9.28 20.76
N SER A 300 -17.30 8.37 20.42
CA SER A 300 -18.44 8.65 19.55
C SER A 300 -19.42 9.56 20.29
N GLU A 301 -19.48 10.82 19.86
CA GLU A 301 -20.49 11.78 20.34
C GLU A 301 -21.92 11.35 19.99
N ASN A 302 -22.09 10.47 19.00
CA ASN A 302 -23.35 9.76 18.78
C ASN A 302 -23.27 8.43 19.51
N LYS A 303 -23.85 8.37 20.71
CA LYS A 303 -24.31 7.09 21.24
C LYS A 303 -25.36 6.59 20.26
N LEU A 304 -25.01 5.61 19.42
CA LEU A 304 -26.01 4.75 18.83
C LEU A 304 -26.66 3.97 19.98
#